data_AF-A0A2V5XPR7-F1
#
_entry.id   AF-A0A2V5XPR7-F1
#
_cell.length_a   1.000
_cell.length_b   1.000
_cell.length_c   1.000
_cell.angle_alpha   90.00
_cell.angle_beta   90.00
_cell.angle_gamma   90.00
#
_symmetry.space_group_name_H-M   'P 1'
#
loop_
_entity.id
_entity.type
_entity.pdbx_description
1 polymer ?
#
loop_
_entity_poly.entity_id
_entity_poly.type
_entity_poly.pdbx_seq_one_letter_code
_entity_poly.pdbx_strand_id
1 'polypeptide(L)'
;MSRLSFRLLLLVLSGFLGACATGRGPSETGTKDTSKSFSTVVVDAGHGGKDNGAYRKFGGAEKIATLDVATRLARKLRESDLKIVMTRSTDIFIPLEQRVAIENAQKNSIFVSIHFNDS
;
A
#
# COMPACT_ATOMS: atom_id res chain seq x y z
N MET A 1 -39.80 45.45 -37.52
CA MET A 1 -40.71 46.00 -36.50
C MET A 1 -39.96 46.03 -35.19
N SER A 2 -39.50 47.22 -34.81
CA SER A 2 -38.77 47.54 -33.59
C SER A 2 -39.73 47.62 -32.39
N ARG A 3 -39.29 47.21 -31.19
CA ARG A 3 -39.57 47.94 -29.95
C ARG A 3 -38.38 47.87 -29.00
N LEU A 4 -37.67 48.98 -29.02
CA LEU A 4 -36.72 49.51 -28.06
C LEU A 4 -37.51 50.08 -26.85
N SER A 5 -37.10 49.80 -25.61
CA SER A 5 -37.16 50.76 -24.49
C SER A 5 -36.44 50.16 -23.28
N PHE A 6 -35.20 50.57 -22.96
CA PHE A 6 -34.76 51.71 -22.14
C PHE A 6 -34.88 51.49 -20.62
N ARG A 7 -33.72 51.67 -19.98
CA ARG A 7 -33.31 51.32 -18.61
C ARG A 7 -33.95 52.21 -17.53
N LEU A 8 -34.07 51.70 -16.30
CA LEU A 8 -33.91 52.54 -15.10
C LEU A 8 -33.07 51.80 -14.03
N LEU A 9 -32.12 52.57 -13.51
CA LEU A 9 -31.01 52.26 -12.62
C LEU A 9 -31.44 52.33 -11.14
N LEU A 10 -30.92 51.46 -10.27
CA LEU A 10 -30.72 51.78 -8.87
C LEU A 10 -29.53 51.01 -8.28
N LEU A 11 -28.46 51.76 -8.03
CA LEU A 11 -27.28 51.41 -7.25
C LEU A 11 -27.66 51.16 -5.78
N VAL A 12 -27.17 50.09 -5.18
CA VAL A 12 -26.89 50.07 -3.74
C VAL A 12 -25.47 49.55 -3.53
N LEU A 13 -24.64 50.48 -3.07
CA LEU A 13 -23.28 50.30 -2.59
C LEU A 13 -23.36 49.71 -1.17
N SER A 14 -22.82 48.52 -0.96
CA SER A 14 -22.48 48.03 0.39
C SER A 14 -21.03 47.56 0.33
N GLY A 15 -20.17 48.34 0.97
CA GLY A 15 -18.75 48.06 1.07
C GLY A 15 -18.50 46.88 2.01
N PHE A 16 -17.44 46.13 1.70
CA PHE A 16 -16.74 45.37 2.72
C PHE A 16 -15.29 45.83 2.75
N LEU A 17 -14.95 46.43 3.89
CA LEU A 17 -13.62 46.78 4.35
C LEU A 17 -12.79 45.50 4.54
N GLY A 18 -11.57 45.52 4.02
CA GLY A 18 -10.36 45.04 4.68
C GLY A 18 -10.28 43.58 5.13
N ALA A 19 -9.40 42.82 4.47
CA ALA A 19 -8.59 41.83 5.16
C ALA A 19 -7.17 41.82 4.57
N CYS A 20 -6.18 42.00 5.44
CA CYS A 20 -4.76 42.01 5.13
C CYS A 20 -4.35 40.80 4.28
N ALA A 21 -3.61 41.07 3.20
CA ALA A 21 -2.83 40.04 2.51
C ALA A 21 -1.64 39.63 3.38
N THR A 22 -1.87 38.76 4.36
CA THR A 22 -0.84 37.95 5.00
C THR A 22 -1.28 36.50 4.95
N GLY A 23 -1.03 35.87 3.80
CA GLY A 23 -1.31 34.47 3.56
C GLY A 23 -0.16 33.80 2.83
N ARG A 24 1.06 33.91 3.35
CA ARG A 24 2.08 32.89 3.06
C ARG A 24 1.71 31.69 3.93
N GLY A 25 0.73 30.91 3.44
CA GLY A 25 0.35 29.65 4.07
C GLY A 25 1.57 28.75 4.20
N PRO A 26 1.64 27.87 5.20
CA PRO A 26 2.73 26.92 5.31
C PRO A 26 2.81 26.17 3.99
N SER A 27 4.01 26.12 3.41
CA SER A 27 4.31 25.24 2.29
C SER A 27 3.97 23.82 2.75
N GLU A 28 2.79 23.33 2.36
CA GLU A 28 2.49 21.92 2.47
C GLU A 28 3.55 21.21 1.64
N THR A 29 4.53 20.63 2.35
CA THR A 29 5.38 19.59 1.79
C THR A 29 4.43 18.43 1.54
N GLY A 30 3.81 18.43 0.36
CA GLY A 30 2.86 17.43 -0.09
C GLY A 30 3.53 16.07 -0.06
N THR A 31 3.41 15.37 1.05
CA THR A 31 3.75 13.96 1.13
C THR A 31 2.77 13.27 0.19
N LYS A 32 3.28 12.74 -0.93
CA LYS A 32 2.44 11.97 -1.86
C LYS A 32 1.73 10.88 -1.06
N ASP A 33 0.42 10.91 -1.07
CA ASP A 33 -0.39 9.83 -0.51
C ASP A 33 -0.13 8.56 -1.33
N THR A 34 0.62 7.64 -0.73
CA THR A 34 0.98 6.34 -1.31
C THR A 34 0.09 5.21 -0.81
N SER A 35 -0.96 5.52 -0.03
CA SER A 35 -1.84 4.53 0.62
C SER A 35 -2.54 3.59 -0.36
N LYS A 36 -2.56 3.92 -1.66
CA LYS A 36 -3.09 3.08 -2.74
C LYS A 36 -2.17 2.95 -3.96
N SER A 37 -0.86 2.95 -3.76
CA SER A 37 0.09 2.76 -4.88
C SER A 37 0.11 1.34 -5.44
N PHE A 38 -0.45 0.36 -4.72
CA PHE A 38 -0.54 -1.03 -5.14
C PHE A 38 -1.94 -1.61 -4.86
N SER A 39 -2.26 -2.69 -5.57
CA SER A 39 -3.53 -3.43 -5.43
C SER A 39 -3.34 -4.92 -5.11
N THR A 40 -2.09 -5.39 -5.19
CA THR A 40 -1.72 -6.77 -4.88
C THR A 40 -0.58 -6.80 -3.85
N VAL A 41 -0.65 -7.71 -2.90
CA VAL A 41 0.48 -8.04 -2.01
C VAL A 41 0.85 -9.50 -2.24
N VAL A 42 2.10 -9.72 -2.62
CA VAL A 42 2.70 -11.05 -2.69
C VAL A 42 3.44 -11.29 -1.38
N VAL A 43 2.93 -12.23 -0.58
CA VAL A 43 3.50 -12.61 0.71
C VAL A 43 4.36 -13.84 0.52
N ASP A 44 5.66 -13.68 0.72
CA ASP A 44 6.63 -14.75 0.59
C ASP A 44 7.01 -15.32 1.97
N ALA A 45 6.64 -16.58 2.19
CA ALA A 45 7.10 -17.34 3.35
C ALA A 45 8.48 -17.94 3.03
N GLY A 46 9.55 -17.35 3.58
CA GLY A 46 10.93 -17.78 3.37
C GLY A 46 11.15 -19.29 3.56
N HIS A 47 12.14 -19.86 2.88
CA HIS A 47 12.52 -21.28 2.98
C HIS A 47 11.35 -22.24 2.66
N GLY A 48 11.39 -23.47 3.18
CA GLY A 48 10.34 -24.47 3.06
C GLY A 48 10.83 -25.82 2.53
N GLY A 49 10.12 -26.89 2.87
CA GLY A 49 10.45 -28.26 2.47
C GLY A 49 11.87 -28.65 2.91
N LYS A 50 12.74 -28.90 1.93
CA LYS A 50 14.15 -29.29 2.15
C LYS A 50 15.04 -28.17 2.70
N ASP A 51 14.60 -26.92 2.58
CA ASP A 51 15.31 -25.76 3.10
C ASP A 51 14.70 -25.36 4.45
N ASN A 52 15.48 -25.54 5.52
CA ASN A 52 15.05 -25.22 6.87
C ASN A 52 15.18 -23.73 7.21
N GLY A 53 16.00 -22.98 6.46
CA GLY A 53 16.54 -21.71 6.91
C GLY A 53 17.38 -21.85 8.17
N ALA A 54 17.47 -20.78 8.95
CA ALA A 54 18.10 -20.80 10.26
C ALA A 54 17.45 -21.86 11.17
N TYR A 55 18.24 -22.45 12.07
CA TYR A 55 17.76 -23.46 13.01
C TYR A 55 18.25 -23.17 14.42
N ARG A 56 17.33 -23.12 15.38
CA ARG A 56 17.66 -22.97 16.80
C ARG A 56 17.16 -24.16 17.61
N LYS A 57 18.00 -24.68 18.51
CA LYS A 57 17.70 -25.87 19.36
C LYS A 57 16.32 -25.82 20.04
N PHE A 58 15.89 -24.64 20.50
CA PHE A 58 14.60 -24.44 21.17
C PHE A 58 13.59 -23.65 20.33
N GLY A 59 13.96 -23.18 19.14
CA GLY A 59 13.10 -22.40 18.23
C GLY A 59 12.64 -23.17 16.99
N GLY A 60 13.29 -24.30 16.69
CA GLY A 60 13.02 -25.09 15.48
C GLY A 60 13.62 -24.45 14.23
N ALA A 61 13.11 -24.89 13.07
CA ALA A 61 13.50 -24.39 11.76
C ALA A 61 12.73 -23.11 11.39
N GLU A 62 13.44 -22.11 10.87
CA GLU A 62 12.91 -20.82 10.41
C GLU A 62 11.72 -20.98 9.46
N LYS A 63 11.74 -21.98 8.57
CA LYS A 63 10.65 -22.26 7.63
C LYS A 63 9.26 -22.40 8.28
N ILE A 64 9.21 -22.83 9.55
CA ILE A 64 7.97 -22.98 10.30
C ILE A 64 7.47 -21.61 10.78
N ALA A 65 8.36 -20.81 11.36
CA ALA A 65 8.03 -19.46 11.83
C ALA A 65 7.62 -18.53 10.67
N THR A 66 8.33 -18.59 9.55
CA THR A 66 8.01 -17.81 8.35
C THR A 66 6.64 -18.19 7.78
N LEU A 67 6.29 -19.48 7.74
CA LEU A 67 4.97 -19.92 7.27
C LEU A 67 3.84 -19.46 8.20
N ASP A 68 4.03 -19.56 9.52
CA ASP A 68 3.04 -19.11 10.50
C ASP A 68 2.79 -17.60 10.38
N VAL A 69 3.85 -16.79 10.36
CA VAL A 69 3.73 -15.33 10.23
C VAL A 69 3.14 -14.93 8.89
N ALA A 70 3.60 -15.52 7.78
CA ALA A 70 3.05 -15.24 6.46
C ALA A 70 1.55 -15.57 6.37
N THR A 71 1.12 -16.68 6.98
CA THR A 71 -0.30 -17.09 7.00
C THR A 71 -1.15 -16.09 7.80
N ARG A 72 -0.66 -15.63 8.96
CA ARG A 72 -1.34 -14.61 9.78
C ARG A 72 -1.41 -13.27 9.08
N LEU A 73 -0.32 -12.85 8.43
CA LEU A 73 -0.27 -11.62 7.64
C LEU A 73 -1.27 -11.69 6.48
N ALA A 74 -1.23 -12.77 5.69
CA ALA A 74 -2.15 -12.96 4.57
C ALA A 74 -3.60 -12.95 5.01
N ARG A 75 -3.94 -13.59 6.14
CA ARG A 75 -5.29 -13.55 6.71
C ARG A 75 -5.73 -12.13 7.06
N LYS A 76 -4.89 -11.36 7.76
CA LYS A 76 -5.20 -9.97 8.12
C LYS A 76 -5.35 -9.07 6.90
N LEU A 77 -4.47 -9.21 5.90
CA LEU A 77 -4.54 -8.39 4.70
C LEU A 77 -5.75 -8.72 3.81
N ARG A 78 -6.29 -9.95 3.87
CA ARG A 78 -7.54 -10.30 3.18
C ARG A 78 -8.77 -9.58 3.74
N GLU A 79 -8.68 -8.98 4.93
CA GLU A 79 -9.72 -8.10 5.49
C GLU A 79 -9.68 -6.70 4.84
N SER A 80 -8.70 -6.43 3.97
CA SER A 80 -8.55 -5.19 3.19
C SER A 80 -8.95 -5.39 1.72
N ASP A 81 -9.10 -4.29 0.97
CA ASP A 81 -9.41 -4.29 -0.47
C ASP A 81 -8.18 -4.58 -1.35
N LEU A 82 -7.40 -5.61 -0.99
CA LEU A 82 -6.15 -5.99 -1.64
C LEU A 82 -6.20 -7.45 -2.12
N LYS A 83 -5.66 -7.72 -3.31
CA LYS A 83 -5.40 -9.09 -3.76
C LYS A 83 -4.19 -9.65 -3.01
N ILE A 84 -4.34 -10.81 -2.36
CA ILE A 84 -3.25 -11.46 -1.63
C ILE A 84 -2.83 -12.76 -2.32
N VAL A 85 -1.55 -12.84 -2.70
CA VAL A 85 -0.93 -14.03 -3.29
C VAL A 85 0.17 -14.51 -2.34
N MET A 86 0.22 -15.81 -2.04
CA MET A 86 1.31 -16.39 -1.24
C MET A 86 2.25 -17.19 -2.14
N THR A 87 3.56 -17.12 -1.91
CA THR A 87 4.53 -17.97 -2.65
C THR A 87 4.41 -19.45 -2.28
N ARG A 88 4.09 -19.72 -1.01
CA ARG A 88 3.69 -21.05 -0.50
C ARG A 88 2.69 -20.92 0.64
N SER A 89 1.79 -21.89 0.75
CA SER A 89 0.81 -22.02 1.86
C SER A 89 1.01 -23.29 2.69
N THR A 90 2.02 -24.09 2.34
CA THR A 90 2.39 -25.34 3.01
C THR A 90 3.92 -25.43 3.15
N ASP A 91 4.42 -26.47 3.82
CA ASP A 91 5.85 -26.71 3.97
C ASP A 91 6.46 -27.33 2.69
N ILE A 92 6.62 -26.51 1.66
CA ILE A 92 7.23 -26.89 0.38
C ILE A 92 8.38 -25.96 0.03
N PHE A 93 9.38 -26.50 -0.67
CA PHE A 93 10.49 -25.71 -1.17
C PHE A 93 10.10 -25.00 -2.47
N ILE A 94 10.24 -23.67 -2.51
CA ILE A 94 10.10 -22.85 -3.73
C ILE A 94 11.46 -22.21 -4.05
N PRO A 95 12.05 -22.43 -5.23
CA PRO A 95 13.28 -21.75 -5.68
C PRO A 95 13.12 -20.22 -5.68
N LEU A 96 14.22 -19.49 -5.46
CA LEU A 96 14.19 -18.02 -5.37
C LEU A 96 13.64 -17.37 -6.66
N GLU A 97 14.03 -17.88 -7.83
CA GLU A 97 13.60 -17.40 -9.13
C GLU A 97 12.08 -17.57 -9.31
N GLN A 98 11.53 -18.67 -8.79
CA GLN A 98 10.08 -18.91 -8.84
C GLN A 98 9.31 -17.97 -7.92
N ARG A 99 9.85 -17.61 -6.75
CA ARG A 99 9.23 -16.61 -5.85
C ARG A 99 9.12 -15.25 -6.53
N VAL A 100 10.18 -14.81 -7.19
CA VAL A 100 10.22 -13.57 -7.97
C VAL A 100 9.29 -13.65 -9.18
N ALA A 101 9.25 -14.79 -9.88
CA ALA A 101 8.35 -14.98 -11.02
C ALA A 101 6.86 -14.89 -10.62
N ILE A 102 6.49 -15.36 -9.42
CA ILE A 102 5.12 -15.22 -8.90
C ILE A 102 4.74 -13.75 -8.77
N GLU A 103 5.66 -12.90 -8.31
CA GLU A 103 5.41 -11.47 -8.16
C GLU A 103 5.39 -10.72 -9.48
N ASN A 104 6.35 -10.97 -10.36
CA ASN A 104 6.39 -10.38 -11.71
C ASN A 104 5.14 -10.72 -12.55
N ALA A 105 4.46 -11.82 -12.24
CA ALA A 105 3.19 -12.18 -12.88
C ALA A 105 1.97 -11.39 -12.35
N GLN A 106 2.13 -10.65 -11.25
CA GLN A 106 1.09 -9.79 -10.70
C GLN A 106 1.21 -8.37 -11.25
N LYS A 107 0.07 -7.74 -11.52
CA LYS A 107 0.03 -6.31 -11.85
C LYS A 107 -0.08 -5.49 -10.57
N ASN A 108 0.65 -4.39 -10.52
CA ASN A 108 0.55 -3.40 -9.45
C ASN A 108 0.69 -4.05 -8.04
N SER A 109 1.79 -4.79 -7.88
CA SER A 109 2.11 -5.56 -6.68
C SER A 109 3.20 -4.93 -5.84
N ILE A 110 3.20 -5.32 -4.56
CA ILE A 110 4.37 -5.26 -3.69
C ILE A 110 4.75 -6.68 -3.25
N PHE A 111 6.04 -6.92 -3.05
CA PHE A 111 6.58 -8.17 -2.53
C PHE A 111 6.98 -8.01 -1.06
N VAL A 112 6.51 -8.89 -0.19
CA VAL A 112 6.87 -8.92 1.23
C VAL A 112 7.44 -10.29 1.56
N SER A 113 8.76 -10.38 1.71
CA SER A 113 9.44 -11.61 2.14
C SER A 113 9.67 -11.60 3.64
N ILE A 114 9.34 -12.73 4.28
CA ILE A 114 9.43 -12.91 5.73
C ILE A 114 10.50 -13.94 6.03
N HIS A 115 11.48 -13.52 6.84
CA HIS A 115 12.62 -14.30 7.31
C HIS A 115 12.91 -13.99 8.78
N PHE A 116 13.56 -14.93 9.47
CA PHE A 116 14.07 -14.78 10.82
C PHE A 116 15.57 -15.04 10.81
N ASN A 117 16.34 -13.97 10.97
CA ASN A 117 17.80 -14.06 10.95
C ASN A 117 18.35 -14.77 12.20
N ASP A 118 19.59 -15.25 12.09
CA ASP A 118 20.36 -15.84 13.18
C ASP A 118 21.79 -15.26 13.19
N SER A 119 22.46 -15.31 14.34
CA SER A 119 23.79 -14.74 14.58
C SER A 119 24.64 -15.66 15.43
#